data_AF-A0A364N6C0-F1
#
_entry.id   AF-A0A364N6C0-F1
#
_cell.length_a   1.000
_cell.length_b   1.000
_cell.length_c   1.000
_cell.angle_alpha   90.00
_cell.angle_beta   90.00
_cell.angle_gamma   90.00
#
_symmetry.space_group_name_H-M   'P 1'
#
loop_
_entity.id
_entity.type
_entity.pdbx_description
1 polymer ?
#
loop_
_entity_poly.entity_id
_entity_poly.type
_entity_poly.pdbx_seq_one_letter_code
_entity_poly.pdbx_strand_id
1 'polypeptide(L)'
;MPPKFDPSEVKVIHLRATGGEVGASSALAPKIGPLGLSPKKVGEDIAKATGDWKGLRVTVKLTIQNRQAAVSVVPSASSLVIKALKEPPRDRKKEKNIKHTKSVPLEEIISIARTMRFKSMAKDLKGTVLEILGTAFSTGCKVDGRSPKDISDEIKAGEIERTFASIKIDAPAPASGEAFRVNWSDYAYSVYATDSAALCHAVLVLDALARFGSKADRVLFYPDHWDTTVESATDRDSQLLTLARDVYKAKLHPVKPLQVAGRTEDGWVWDETVTKLMAFSLEYYNRVISLDSDLTLLGSLDELFLLPETPIAMPRAYWTDSKPWPLSTKLMVIKPNLAELEKFKRLMESGGDDMLVRMHRYDMEILNERYEENALVLPHRPYALRTAEFRRHNHKDYLGDADEKWDAEKVYKEAKLVHISDHPLPPPWYTWPQGSVEEMQPDCDSNAEGTCAERRIWKGLYEDFRNRRKNVCKLLTVPSADWAMFKERSHDDTNETESDASSVAAATGAPLLVDI
;
A
#
# COMPACT_ATOMS: atom_id res chain seq x y z
N MET A 1 -18.03 42.78 17.52
CA MET A 1 -17.64 42.54 16.11
C MET A 1 -17.67 41.03 15.88
N PRO A 2 -18.21 40.52 14.77
CA PRO A 2 -18.03 39.12 14.43
C PRO A 2 -16.52 38.81 14.37
N PRO A 3 -16.08 37.63 14.82
CA PRO A 3 -14.66 37.28 14.88
C PRO A 3 -13.99 37.47 13.51
N LYS A 4 -12.76 37.99 13.50
CA LYS A 4 -11.97 38.20 12.29
C LYS A 4 -11.91 36.88 11.50
N PHE A 5 -12.20 36.96 10.21
CA PHE A 5 -12.19 35.84 9.28
C PHE A 5 -10.76 35.31 9.13
N ASP A 6 -10.52 34.10 9.60
CA ASP A 6 -9.25 33.39 9.40
C ASP A 6 -9.30 32.66 8.03
N PRO A 7 -8.42 32.99 7.08
CA PRO A 7 -8.41 32.36 5.75
C PRO A 7 -8.06 30.86 5.78
N SER A 8 -7.44 30.37 6.85
CA SER A 8 -6.97 28.99 7.00
C SER A 8 -8.00 28.07 7.68
N GLU A 9 -9.06 28.62 8.27
CA GLU A 9 -10.05 27.85 9.02
C GLU A 9 -10.99 27.09 8.08
N VAL A 10 -10.91 25.75 8.11
CA VAL A 10 -11.80 24.86 7.36
C VAL A 10 -13.06 24.56 8.18
N LYS A 11 -14.24 24.97 7.67
CA LYS A 11 -15.53 24.69 8.31
C LYS A 11 -16.29 23.59 7.58
N VAL A 12 -16.71 22.57 8.33
CA VAL A 12 -17.47 21.44 7.80
C VAL A 12 -18.93 21.53 8.23
N ILE A 13 -19.84 21.59 7.25
CA ILE A 13 -21.30 21.58 7.49
C ILE A 13 -21.93 20.34 6.85
N HIS A 14 -22.77 19.65 7.62
CA HIS A 14 -23.60 18.56 7.10
C HIS A 14 -25.05 19.03 6.92
N LEU A 15 -25.62 18.81 5.74
CA LEU A 15 -27.01 19.13 5.43
C LEU A 15 -27.67 18.02 4.60
N ARG A 16 -28.98 17.88 4.71
CA ARG A 16 -29.75 16.92 3.91
C ARG A 16 -30.33 17.62 2.68
N ALA A 17 -30.05 17.08 1.51
CA ALA A 17 -30.57 17.57 0.23
C ALA A 17 -31.29 16.43 -0.52
N THR A 18 -32.16 16.80 -1.45
CA THR A 18 -32.75 15.83 -2.39
C THR A 18 -31.82 15.77 -3.59
N GLY A 19 -31.38 14.57 -3.98
CA GLY A 19 -30.42 14.41 -5.05
C GLY A 19 -30.99 14.84 -6.40
N GLY A 20 -30.15 15.47 -7.22
CA GLY A 20 -30.49 15.91 -8.59
C GLY A 20 -31.47 17.08 -8.69
N GLU A 21 -31.85 17.70 -7.57
CA GLU A 21 -32.72 18.88 -7.52
C GLU A 21 -32.03 20.03 -6.80
N VAL A 22 -32.22 21.27 -7.30
CA VAL A 22 -31.74 22.47 -6.62
C VAL A 22 -32.54 22.67 -5.34
N GLY A 23 -31.86 22.57 -4.20
CA GLY A 23 -32.48 22.76 -2.89
C GLY A 23 -33.09 24.16 -2.74
N ALA A 24 -34.23 24.26 -2.03
CA ALA A 24 -34.89 25.54 -1.80
C ALA A 24 -33.93 26.52 -1.08
N SER A 25 -33.74 27.71 -1.66
CA SER A 25 -32.82 28.72 -1.11
C SER A 25 -33.16 29.11 0.34
N SER A 26 -34.44 29.04 0.72
CA SER A 26 -34.91 29.27 2.09
C SER A 26 -34.43 28.23 3.10
N ALA A 27 -34.17 26.98 2.67
CA ALA A 27 -33.65 25.92 3.54
C ALA A 27 -32.12 25.97 3.68
N LEU A 28 -31.42 26.50 2.68
CA LEU A 28 -29.97 26.64 2.67
C LEU A 28 -29.52 27.94 3.35
N ALA A 29 -30.19 29.07 3.09
CA ALA A 29 -29.80 30.40 3.56
C ALA A 29 -29.46 30.50 5.07
N PRO A 30 -30.20 29.87 6.00
CA PRO A 30 -29.86 29.94 7.43
C PRO A 30 -28.53 29.28 7.79
N LYS A 31 -28.08 28.27 7.03
CA LYS A 31 -26.87 27.48 7.33
C LYS A 31 -25.60 28.02 6.67
N ILE A 32 -25.72 28.56 5.46
CA ILE A 32 -24.57 29.03 4.67
C ILE A 32 -24.49 30.56 4.56
N GLY A 33 -25.57 31.28 4.88
CA GLY A 33 -25.62 32.74 4.89
C GLY A 33 -24.62 33.38 5.86
N PRO A 34 -24.48 32.91 7.12
CA PRO A 34 -23.48 33.42 8.06
C PRO A 34 -22.02 33.23 7.60
N LEU A 35 -21.78 32.36 6.61
CA LEU A 35 -20.44 32.06 6.07
C LEU A 35 -20.14 32.82 4.76
N GLY A 36 -21.03 33.73 4.34
CA GLY A 36 -20.81 34.57 3.16
C GLY A 36 -20.95 33.83 1.82
N LEU A 37 -21.61 32.67 1.81
CA LEU A 37 -21.84 31.86 0.60
C LEU A 37 -23.21 32.18 -0.02
N SER A 38 -23.27 32.21 -1.35
CA SER A 38 -24.53 32.38 -2.10
C SER A 38 -25.38 31.10 -2.08
N PRO A 39 -26.61 31.12 -1.53
CA PRO A 39 -27.46 29.94 -1.50
C PRO A 39 -27.88 29.40 -2.85
N LYS A 40 -27.93 30.26 -3.86
CA LYS A 40 -28.23 29.87 -5.23
C LYS A 40 -27.10 29.03 -5.82
N LYS A 41 -25.85 29.52 -5.71
CA LYS A 41 -24.67 28.84 -6.24
C LYS A 41 -24.44 27.48 -5.56
N VAL A 42 -24.47 27.46 -4.23
CA VAL A 42 -24.32 26.20 -3.46
C VAL A 42 -25.44 25.22 -3.76
N GLY A 43 -26.68 25.70 -4.00
CA GLY A 43 -27.79 24.85 -4.40
C GLY A 43 -27.58 24.17 -5.76
N GLU A 44 -27.01 24.88 -6.74
CA GLU A 44 -26.67 24.34 -8.06
C GLU A 44 -25.50 23.34 -7.99
N ASP A 45 -24.47 23.64 -7.20
CA ASP A 45 -23.32 22.75 -7.00
C ASP A 45 -23.72 21.44 -6.30
N ILE A 46 -24.62 21.54 -5.31
CA ILE A 46 -25.23 20.35 -4.67
C ILE A 46 -26.03 19.52 -5.67
N ALA A 47 -26.84 20.16 -6.54
CA ALA A 47 -27.64 19.44 -7.53
C ALA A 47 -26.75 18.69 -8.54
N LYS A 48 -25.63 19.28 -8.97
CA LYS A 48 -24.64 18.63 -9.85
C LYS A 48 -23.95 17.45 -9.15
N ALA A 49 -23.45 17.65 -7.94
CA ALA A 49 -22.73 16.61 -7.19
C ALA A 49 -23.64 15.44 -6.75
N THR A 50 -24.96 15.66 -6.69
CA THR A 50 -25.95 14.66 -6.27
C THR A 50 -26.76 14.08 -7.43
N GLY A 51 -26.34 14.26 -8.68
CA GLY A 51 -27.05 13.79 -9.88
C GLY A 51 -27.35 12.27 -9.85
N ASP A 52 -26.38 11.47 -9.40
CA ASP A 52 -26.51 10.01 -9.27
C ASP A 52 -27.52 9.56 -8.20
N TRP A 53 -28.01 10.50 -7.38
CA TRP A 53 -28.92 10.25 -6.26
C TRP A 53 -30.30 10.86 -6.52
N LYS A 54 -30.66 11.05 -7.80
CA LYS A 54 -31.89 11.72 -8.22
C LYS A 54 -33.14 11.14 -7.54
N GLY A 55 -33.89 11.98 -6.83
CA GLY A 55 -35.11 11.57 -6.13
C GLY A 55 -34.89 10.89 -4.76
N LEU A 56 -33.64 10.82 -4.27
CA LEU A 56 -33.30 10.31 -2.94
C LEU A 56 -32.88 11.45 -2.00
N ARG A 57 -33.25 11.36 -0.73
CA ARG A 57 -32.72 12.25 0.31
C ARG A 57 -31.34 11.77 0.73
N VAL A 58 -30.31 12.55 0.44
CA VAL A 58 -28.91 12.26 0.77
C VAL A 58 -28.34 13.31 1.70
N THR A 59 -27.37 12.91 2.53
CA THR A 59 -26.62 13.86 3.35
C THR A 59 -25.41 14.34 2.55
N VAL A 60 -25.19 15.64 2.55
CA VAL A 60 -24.12 16.30 1.83
C VAL A 60 -23.24 17.02 2.84
N LYS A 61 -21.93 16.80 2.73
CA LYS A 61 -20.90 17.47 3.52
C LYS A 61 -20.33 18.61 2.66
N LEU A 62 -20.49 19.83 3.17
CA LEU A 62 -19.87 21.04 2.62
C LEU A 62 -18.60 21.32 3.41
N THR A 63 -17.47 21.28 2.74
CA THR A 63 -16.19 21.75 3.28
C THR A 63 -15.98 23.18 2.79
N ILE A 64 -15.94 24.14 3.71
CA ILE A 64 -15.90 25.56 3.41
C ILE A 64 -14.54 26.11 3.83
N GLN A 65 -13.81 26.66 2.87
CA GLN A 65 -12.53 27.33 3.07
C GLN A 65 -12.50 28.56 2.18
N ASN A 66 -11.99 29.69 2.68
CA ASN A 66 -11.90 30.94 1.92
C ASN A 66 -13.21 31.35 1.18
N ARG A 67 -14.39 31.19 1.81
CA ARG A 67 -15.72 31.45 1.21
C ARG A 67 -16.01 30.66 -0.08
N GLN A 68 -15.35 29.53 -0.28
CA GLN A 68 -15.65 28.55 -1.31
C GLN A 68 -16.10 27.25 -0.65
N ALA A 69 -17.07 26.55 -1.26
CA ALA A 69 -17.64 25.32 -0.71
C ALA A 69 -17.36 24.15 -1.64
N ALA A 70 -16.63 23.14 -1.16
CA ALA A 70 -16.51 21.85 -1.82
C ALA A 70 -17.64 20.93 -1.34
N VAL A 71 -18.34 20.31 -2.30
CA VAL A 71 -19.52 19.47 -2.04
C VAL A 71 -19.12 18.00 -2.13
N SER A 72 -19.33 17.23 -1.06
CA SER A 72 -19.16 15.77 -1.04
C SER A 72 -20.43 15.08 -0.55
N VAL A 73 -20.81 13.97 -1.19
CA VAL A 73 -21.99 13.21 -0.79
C VAL A 73 -21.58 12.18 0.26
N VAL A 74 -22.29 12.18 1.38
CA VAL A 74 -22.10 11.21 2.46
C VAL A 74 -23.32 10.27 2.46
N PRO A 75 -23.24 9.11 1.77
CA PRO A 75 -24.37 8.21 1.65
C PRO A 75 -24.75 7.58 3.00
N SER A 76 -26.03 7.27 3.17
CA SER A 76 -26.57 6.43 4.23
C SER A 76 -26.78 4.99 3.73
N ALA A 77 -26.80 4.01 4.65
CA ALA A 77 -27.10 2.61 4.33
C ALA A 77 -28.38 2.49 3.50
N SER A 78 -29.45 3.20 3.89
CA SER A 78 -30.72 3.21 3.17
C SER A 78 -30.60 3.75 1.74
N SER A 79 -29.83 4.83 1.52
CA SER A 79 -29.63 5.38 0.18
C SER A 79 -28.85 4.43 -0.74
N LEU A 80 -27.89 3.68 -0.20
CA LEU A 80 -27.12 2.69 -0.95
C LEU A 80 -27.96 1.46 -1.32
N VAL A 81 -28.76 0.95 -0.37
CA VAL A 81 -29.69 -0.16 -0.63
C VAL A 81 -30.71 0.23 -1.70
N ILE A 82 -31.29 1.44 -1.62
CA ILE A 82 -32.26 1.89 -2.62
C ILE A 82 -31.60 2.10 -4.00
N LYS A 83 -30.34 2.54 -4.04
CA LYS A 83 -29.57 2.67 -5.29
C LYS A 83 -29.33 1.30 -5.94
N ALA A 84 -29.02 0.27 -5.14
CA ALA A 84 -28.83 -1.10 -5.61
C ALA A 84 -30.09 -1.72 -6.24
N LEU A 85 -31.28 -1.32 -5.80
CA LEU A 85 -32.55 -1.79 -6.38
C LEU A 85 -32.80 -1.33 -7.83
N LYS A 86 -32.02 -0.36 -8.33
CA LYS A 86 -32.17 0.24 -9.67
C LYS A 86 -33.64 0.57 -10.00
N GLU A 87 -34.35 1.16 -9.04
CA GLU A 87 -35.73 1.60 -9.24
C GLU A 87 -35.79 2.93 -10.00
N PRO A 88 -36.84 3.16 -10.80
CA PRO A 88 -36.99 4.39 -11.55
C PRO A 88 -37.03 5.63 -10.62
N PRO A 89 -36.60 6.81 -11.11
CA PRO A 89 -36.52 8.02 -10.30
C PRO A 89 -37.86 8.34 -9.63
N ARG A 90 -37.83 8.57 -8.32
CA ARG A 90 -39.02 8.80 -7.49
C ARG A 90 -39.71 10.12 -7.84
N ASP A 91 -40.97 10.07 -8.28
CA ASP A 91 -41.82 11.25 -8.42
C ASP A 91 -42.61 11.50 -7.11
N ARG A 92 -42.04 12.35 -6.26
CA ARG A 92 -42.55 12.65 -4.91
C ARG A 92 -43.97 13.26 -4.91
N LYS A 93 -44.46 13.75 -6.07
CA LYS A 93 -45.78 14.39 -6.17
C LYS A 93 -46.94 13.40 -6.36
N LYS A 94 -46.68 12.17 -6.79
CA LYS A 94 -47.72 11.20 -7.18
C LYS A 94 -47.93 10.06 -6.19
N GLU A 95 -46.88 9.56 -5.55
CA GLU A 95 -46.98 8.43 -4.64
C GLU A 95 -46.28 8.70 -3.31
N LYS A 96 -47.01 8.53 -2.19
CA LYS A 96 -46.46 8.53 -0.84
C LYS A 96 -46.31 7.08 -0.38
N ASN A 97 -45.15 6.73 0.18
CA ASN A 97 -44.83 5.41 0.75
C ASN A 97 -44.88 4.24 -0.24
N ILE A 98 -44.01 4.27 -1.26
CA ILE A 98 -43.81 3.14 -2.18
C ILE A 98 -43.16 1.97 -1.42
N LYS A 99 -43.76 0.78 -1.51
CA LYS A 99 -43.16 -0.46 -1.00
C LYS A 99 -42.10 -0.95 -2.00
N HIS A 100 -40.88 -1.15 -1.53
CA HIS A 100 -39.77 -1.67 -2.33
C HIS A 100 -39.90 -3.18 -2.51
N THR A 101 -40.58 -3.65 -3.56
CA THR A 101 -40.82 -5.10 -3.74
C THR A 101 -39.65 -5.83 -4.42
N LYS A 102 -38.65 -5.10 -4.94
CA LYS A 102 -37.51 -5.69 -5.66
C LYS A 102 -36.52 -6.36 -4.70
N SER A 103 -35.78 -7.32 -5.24
CA SER A 103 -34.73 -8.04 -4.51
C SER A 103 -33.35 -7.52 -4.89
N VAL A 104 -32.46 -7.42 -3.90
CA VAL A 104 -31.03 -7.14 -4.08
C VAL A 104 -30.26 -8.46 -3.92
N PRO A 105 -29.24 -8.75 -4.74
CA PRO A 105 -28.40 -9.93 -4.51
C PRO A 105 -27.58 -9.79 -3.22
N LEU A 106 -27.34 -10.89 -2.50
CA LEU A 106 -26.56 -10.85 -1.24
C LEU A 106 -25.15 -10.28 -1.45
N GLU A 107 -24.52 -10.52 -2.59
CA GLU A 107 -23.20 -9.94 -2.95
C GLU A 107 -23.21 -8.40 -2.95
N GLU A 108 -24.29 -7.78 -3.43
CA GLU A 108 -24.41 -6.33 -3.48
C GLU A 108 -24.67 -5.75 -2.07
N ILE A 109 -25.36 -6.49 -1.20
CA ILE A 109 -25.48 -6.16 0.23
C ILE A 109 -24.10 -6.21 0.92
N ILE A 110 -23.26 -7.18 0.58
CA ILE A 110 -21.88 -7.28 1.10
C ILE A 110 -21.04 -6.10 0.60
N SER A 111 -21.16 -5.72 -0.67
CA SER A 111 -20.48 -4.54 -1.23
C SER A 111 -20.91 -3.23 -0.55
N ILE A 112 -22.20 -3.08 -0.27
CA ILE A 112 -22.73 -1.94 0.50
C ILE A 112 -22.18 -1.95 1.93
N ALA A 113 -22.10 -3.11 2.57
CA ALA A 113 -21.52 -3.27 3.90
C ALA A 113 -20.03 -2.90 3.92
N ARG A 114 -19.25 -3.31 2.91
CA ARG A 114 -17.85 -2.90 2.72
C ARG A 114 -17.72 -1.38 2.59
N THR A 115 -18.58 -0.75 1.78
CA THR A 115 -18.60 0.71 1.61
C THR A 115 -18.99 1.45 2.90
N MET A 116 -19.90 0.89 3.70
CA MET A 116 -20.38 1.49 4.95
C MET A 116 -19.53 1.14 6.17
N ARG A 117 -18.48 0.33 6.00
CA ARG A 117 -17.66 -0.19 7.10
C ARG A 117 -17.03 0.92 7.94
N PHE A 118 -16.58 2.01 7.31
CA PHE A 118 -15.98 3.16 8.00
C PHE A 118 -16.91 3.87 9.02
N LYS A 119 -18.22 3.62 8.96
CA LYS A 119 -19.22 4.14 9.93
C LYS A 119 -19.73 3.10 10.91
N SER A 120 -19.47 1.82 10.65
CA SER A 120 -19.99 0.73 11.48
C SER A 120 -19.08 0.51 12.68
N MET A 121 -19.66 0.33 13.86
CA MET A 121 -18.93 -0.02 15.08
C MET A 121 -18.87 -1.54 15.30
N ALA A 122 -19.30 -2.34 14.32
CA ALA A 122 -19.22 -3.80 14.41
C ALA A 122 -17.75 -4.26 14.47
N LYS A 123 -17.46 -5.34 15.18
CA LYS A 123 -16.11 -5.93 15.24
C LYS A 123 -15.71 -6.58 13.90
N ASP A 124 -16.66 -7.29 13.29
CA ASP A 124 -16.44 -8.02 12.04
C ASP A 124 -17.32 -7.50 10.89
N LEU A 125 -16.96 -7.85 9.64
CA LEU A 125 -17.79 -7.59 8.46
C LEU A 125 -19.16 -8.25 8.60
N LYS A 126 -19.25 -9.42 9.25
CA LYS A 126 -20.51 -10.10 9.60
C LYS A 126 -21.47 -9.17 10.34
N GLY A 127 -20.98 -8.42 11.33
CA GLY A 127 -21.80 -7.47 12.07
C GLY A 127 -22.26 -6.30 11.20
N THR A 128 -21.39 -5.80 10.32
CA THR A 128 -21.74 -4.72 9.37
C THR A 128 -22.80 -5.19 8.37
N VAL A 129 -22.71 -6.43 7.90
CA VAL A 129 -23.68 -7.02 6.97
C VAL A 129 -25.05 -7.19 7.65
N LEU A 130 -25.08 -7.61 8.92
CA LEU A 130 -26.32 -7.65 9.70
C LEU A 130 -26.96 -6.27 9.87
N GLU A 131 -26.17 -5.20 10.03
CA GLU A 131 -26.68 -3.82 10.07
C GLU A 131 -27.31 -3.40 8.73
N ILE A 132 -26.67 -3.74 7.61
CA ILE A 132 -27.21 -3.46 6.27
C ILE A 132 -28.47 -4.31 5.99
N LEU A 133 -28.49 -5.57 6.39
CA LEU A 133 -29.68 -6.43 6.29
C LEU A 133 -30.85 -5.90 7.13
N GLY A 134 -30.59 -5.38 8.33
CA GLY A 134 -31.59 -4.69 9.13
C GLY A 134 -32.15 -3.43 8.45
N THR A 135 -31.29 -2.72 7.72
CA THR A 135 -31.70 -1.58 6.88
C THR A 135 -32.54 -2.04 5.69
N ALA A 136 -32.14 -3.13 5.02
CA ALA A 136 -32.88 -3.72 3.90
C ALA A 136 -34.30 -4.14 4.32
N PHE A 137 -34.44 -4.77 5.49
CA PHE A 137 -35.73 -5.12 6.08
C PHE A 137 -36.61 -3.88 6.31
N SER A 138 -36.03 -2.82 6.91
CA SER A 138 -36.74 -1.57 7.17
C SER A 138 -37.17 -0.83 5.89
N THR A 139 -36.39 -0.98 4.81
CA THR A 139 -36.76 -0.46 3.49
C THR A 139 -37.79 -1.32 2.77
N GLY A 140 -38.06 -2.54 3.23
CA GLY A 140 -39.03 -3.46 2.63
C GLY A 140 -38.49 -4.31 1.49
N CYS A 141 -37.18 -4.26 1.22
CA CYS A 141 -36.54 -4.99 0.13
C CYS A 141 -36.36 -6.47 0.48
N LYS A 142 -36.37 -7.32 -0.55
CA LYS A 142 -35.94 -8.72 -0.42
C LYS A 142 -34.43 -8.84 -0.70
N VAL A 143 -33.80 -9.89 -0.18
CA VAL A 143 -32.41 -10.24 -0.51
C VAL A 143 -32.40 -11.67 -1.03
N ASP A 144 -31.87 -11.90 -2.24
CA ASP A 144 -31.96 -13.18 -2.97
C ASP A 144 -33.38 -13.81 -2.98
N GLY A 145 -34.42 -12.98 -3.09
CA GLY A 145 -35.82 -13.42 -3.09
C GLY A 145 -36.37 -13.83 -1.71
N ARG A 146 -35.53 -13.85 -0.67
CA ARG A 146 -35.88 -14.21 0.71
C ARG A 146 -36.03 -12.97 1.61
N SER A 147 -36.61 -13.16 2.79
CA SER A 147 -36.68 -12.10 3.80
C SER A 147 -35.28 -11.81 4.35
N PRO A 148 -34.87 -10.55 4.50
CA PRO A 148 -33.59 -10.20 5.13
C PRO A 148 -33.47 -10.72 6.57
N LYS A 149 -34.61 -11.00 7.24
CA LYS A 149 -34.64 -11.59 8.58
C LYS A 149 -34.19 -13.05 8.57
N ASP A 150 -34.71 -13.85 7.64
CA ASP A 150 -34.35 -15.27 7.51
C ASP A 150 -32.85 -15.40 7.20
N ILE A 151 -32.34 -14.58 6.28
CA ILE A 151 -30.90 -14.51 5.96
C ILE A 151 -30.08 -14.06 7.18
N SER A 152 -30.57 -13.09 7.96
CA SER A 152 -29.87 -12.65 9.17
C SER A 152 -29.80 -13.76 10.24
N ASP A 153 -30.86 -14.55 10.37
CA ASP A 153 -30.93 -15.66 11.32
C ASP A 153 -30.07 -16.83 10.86
N GLU A 154 -30.01 -17.15 9.55
CA GLU A 154 -29.08 -18.13 8.97
C GLU A 154 -27.60 -17.68 9.12
N ILE A 155 -27.31 -16.38 8.99
CA ILE A 155 -25.97 -15.81 9.25
C ILE A 155 -25.59 -15.95 10.73
N LYS A 156 -26.53 -15.76 11.65
CA LYS A 156 -26.30 -15.94 13.10
C LYS A 156 -26.15 -17.40 13.49
N ALA A 157 -26.93 -18.29 12.86
CA ALA A 157 -26.88 -19.73 13.05
C ALA A 157 -25.62 -20.39 12.44
N GLY A 158 -24.90 -19.66 11.58
CA GLY A 158 -23.69 -20.15 10.92
C GLY A 158 -23.94 -20.94 9.63
N GLU A 159 -25.20 -21.06 9.20
CA GLU A 159 -25.57 -21.78 7.97
C GLU A 159 -25.10 -21.05 6.70
N ILE A 160 -25.10 -19.71 6.72
CA ILE A 160 -24.44 -18.86 5.72
C ILE A 160 -23.08 -18.38 6.25
N GLU A 161 -22.22 -19.26 6.79
CA GLU A 161 -20.79 -18.93 6.97
C GLU A 161 -20.01 -19.03 5.66
N ARG A 162 -20.52 -19.79 4.69
CA ARG A 162 -19.86 -20.09 3.41
C ARG A 162 -19.71 -18.88 2.47
N THR A 163 -20.32 -17.73 2.78
CA THR A 163 -20.13 -16.48 2.00
C THR A 163 -19.28 -15.44 2.73
N PHE A 164 -19.02 -15.63 4.04
CA PHE A 164 -18.23 -14.71 4.86
C PHE A 164 -16.86 -15.27 5.28
N ALA A 165 -16.66 -16.59 5.22
CA ALA A 165 -15.45 -17.25 5.75
C ALA A 165 -14.89 -18.41 4.90
N SER A 166 -15.41 -18.74 3.72
CA SER A 166 -14.84 -19.87 2.96
C SER A 166 -15.10 -19.83 1.46
N ILE A 167 -14.04 -19.60 0.68
CA ILE A 167 -13.49 -20.74 -0.05
C ILE A 167 -12.33 -21.28 0.79
N LYS A 168 -12.65 -22.19 1.71
CA LYS A 168 -11.87 -23.36 2.13
C LYS A 168 -12.82 -24.34 2.83
N ILE A 169 -13.03 -25.49 2.21
CA ILE A 169 -13.30 -26.76 2.90
C ILE A 169 -12.27 -27.73 2.34
N ASP A 170 -11.69 -28.50 3.24
CA ASP A 170 -10.67 -29.51 3.02
C ASP A 170 -11.04 -30.55 1.96
N ALA A 171 -10.01 -31.04 1.29
CA ALA A 171 -10.05 -31.86 0.09
C ALA A 171 -10.82 -33.19 0.24
N PRO A 172 -11.44 -33.63 -0.86
CA PRO A 172 -10.93 -34.79 -1.58
C PRO A 172 -10.40 -34.37 -2.95
N ALA A 173 -9.50 -35.18 -3.50
CA ALA A 173 -8.79 -34.93 -4.75
C ALA A 173 -9.69 -34.33 -5.85
N PRO A 174 -9.22 -33.30 -6.59
CA PRO A 174 -10.05 -32.63 -7.58
C PRO A 174 -10.44 -33.62 -8.68
N ALA A 175 -11.74 -33.87 -8.79
CA ALA A 175 -12.34 -34.27 -10.05
C ALA A 175 -11.98 -33.18 -11.08
N SER A 176 -11.38 -33.61 -12.16
CA SER A 176 -10.93 -32.78 -13.28
C SER A 176 -11.99 -31.76 -13.72
N GLY A 177 -11.67 -30.46 -13.66
CA GLY A 177 -12.17 -29.50 -14.65
C GLY A 177 -12.85 -28.21 -14.21
N GLU A 178 -13.07 -27.92 -12.92
CA GLU A 178 -13.62 -26.61 -12.52
C GLU A 178 -12.51 -25.62 -12.09
N ALA A 179 -12.31 -24.57 -12.91
CA ALA A 179 -11.35 -23.52 -12.62
C ALA A 179 -11.78 -22.70 -11.39
N PHE A 180 -11.01 -22.78 -10.30
CA PHE A 180 -11.14 -21.88 -9.15
C PHE A 180 -11.08 -20.42 -9.61
N ARG A 181 -12.20 -19.68 -9.47
CA ARG A 181 -12.24 -18.24 -9.77
C ARG A 181 -11.73 -17.46 -8.56
N VAL A 182 -10.52 -16.92 -8.68
CA VAL A 182 -9.90 -16.05 -7.67
C VAL A 182 -10.51 -14.65 -7.77
N ASN A 183 -11.05 -14.13 -6.65
CA ASN A 183 -11.52 -12.75 -6.58
C ASN A 183 -10.36 -11.80 -6.24
N TRP A 184 -9.80 -11.16 -7.26
CA TRP A 184 -8.61 -10.32 -7.11
C TRP A 184 -8.83 -9.03 -6.30
N SER A 185 -10.07 -8.58 -6.13
CA SER A 185 -10.39 -7.42 -5.29
C SER A 185 -10.20 -7.67 -3.79
N ASP A 186 -10.05 -8.94 -3.39
CA ASP A 186 -9.81 -9.31 -1.99
C ASP A 186 -8.30 -9.39 -1.66
N TYR A 187 -7.43 -9.00 -2.61
CA TYR A 187 -5.97 -9.04 -2.49
C TYR A 187 -5.36 -7.69 -2.84
N ALA A 188 -4.22 -7.36 -2.22
CA ALA A 188 -3.47 -6.17 -2.60
C ALA A 188 -1.96 -6.32 -2.48
N TYR A 189 -1.23 -5.60 -3.33
CA TYR A 189 0.16 -5.22 -3.08
C TYR A 189 0.20 -3.93 -2.27
N SER A 190 1.08 -3.83 -1.29
CA SER A 190 1.34 -2.59 -0.57
C SER A 190 2.81 -2.19 -0.70
N VAL A 191 3.01 -0.91 -1.00
CA VAL A 191 4.30 -0.21 -0.96
C VAL A 191 4.15 1.03 -0.07
N TYR A 192 5.26 1.60 0.35
CA TYR A 192 5.29 2.78 1.21
C TYR A 192 6.34 3.78 0.73
N ALA A 193 6.17 5.04 1.12
CA ALA A 193 7.11 6.11 0.92
C ALA A 193 7.20 6.96 2.19
N THR A 194 8.43 7.35 2.54
CA THR A 194 8.79 8.15 3.71
C THR A 194 9.43 9.48 3.30
N ASP A 195 10.13 9.47 2.17
CA ASP A 195 10.75 10.64 1.53
C ASP A 195 10.57 10.63 0.00
N SER A 196 10.95 11.73 -0.66
CA SER A 196 10.77 11.90 -2.11
C SER A 196 11.52 10.86 -2.96
N ALA A 197 12.67 10.33 -2.47
CA ALA A 197 13.40 9.29 -3.17
C ALA A 197 12.66 7.94 -3.07
N ALA A 198 12.20 7.58 -1.88
CA ALA A 198 11.38 6.40 -1.61
C ALA A 198 10.05 6.44 -2.38
N LEU A 199 9.44 7.62 -2.55
CA LEU A 199 8.24 7.78 -3.37
C LEU A 199 8.48 7.34 -4.82
N CYS A 200 9.57 7.79 -5.45
CA CYS A 200 9.91 7.32 -6.78
C CYS A 200 10.13 5.81 -6.80
N HIS A 201 10.82 5.24 -5.81
CA HIS A 201 11.08 3.81 -5.76
C HIS A 201 9.77 3.00 -5.64
N ALA A 202 8.86 3.41 -4.77
CA ALA A 202 7.52 2.84 -4.67
C ALA A 202 6.75 2.93 -6.00
N VAL A 203 6.85 4.06 -6.72
CA VAL A 203 6.27 4.21 -8.07
C VAL A 203 6.92 3.26 -9.08
N LEU A 204 8.23 3.00 -9.01
CA LEU A 204 8.90 2.01 -9.86
C LEU A 204 8.41 0.57 -9.60
N VAL A 205 8.09 0.24 -8.34
CA VAL A 205 7.47 -1.04 -8.00
C VAL A 205 6.04 -1.12 -8.57
N LEU A 206 5.24 -0.05 -8.45
CA LEU A 206 3.90 0.03 -9.04
C LEU A 206 3.93 -0.08 -10.57
N ASP A 207 4.92 0.53 -11.23
CA ASP A 207 5.18 0.40 -12.66
C ASP A 207 5.46 -1.06 -13.03
N ALA A 208 6.35 -1.73 -12.28
CA ALA A 208 6.68 -3.12 -12.54
C ALA A 208 5.48 -4.05 -12.35
N LEU A 209 4.70 -3.85 -11.28
CA LEU A 209 3.45 -4.59 -11.05
C LEU A 209 2.46 -4.41 -12.22
N ALA A 210 2.36 -3.20 -12.78
CA ALA A 210 1.56 -2.95 -13.97
C ALA A 210 2.12 -3.64 -15.22
N ARG A 211 3.43 -3.58 -15.46
CA ARG A 211 4.09 -4.25 -16.60
C ARG A 211 3.94 -5.76 -16.58
N PHE A 212 3.97 -6.38 -15.41
CA PHE A 212 3.78 -7.84 -15.25
C PHE A 212 2.31 -8.25 -15.12
N GLY A 213 1.36 -7.32 -15.28
CA GLY A 213 -0.06 -7.62 -15.31
C GLY A 213 -0.62 -8.09 -13.96
N SER A 214 -0.10 -7.55 -12.85
CA SER A 214 -0.60 -7.85 -11.51
C SER A 214 -2.11 -7.65 -11.43
N LYS A 215 -2.83 -8.62 -10.87
CA LYS A 215 -4.30 -8.58 -10.84
C LYS A 215 -4.88 -7.99 -9.55
N ALA A 216 -4.14 -8.13 -8.45
CA ALA A 216 -4.52 -7.59 -7.15
C ALA A 216 -4.53 -6.06 -7.13
N ASP A 217 -5.25 -5.48 -6.17
CA ASP A 217 -5.24 -4.04 -5.95
C ASP A 217 -3.82 -3.56 -5.56
N ARG A 218 -3.56 -2.27 -5.73
CA ARG A 218 -2.28 -1.66 -5.36
C ARG A 218 -2.53 -0.58 -4.32
N VAL A 219 -1.72 -0.56 -3.27
CA VAL A 219 -1.81 0.38 -2.15
C VAL A 219 -0.46 1.08 -1.99
N LEU A 220 -0.49 2.41 -1.85
CA LEU A 220 0.67 3.23 -1.53
C LEU A 220 0.41 4.02 -0.25
N PHE A 221 1.20 3.75 0.78
CA PHE A 221 1.27 4.58 1.98
C PHE A 221 2.26 5.72 1.77
N TYR A 222 1.89 6.94 2.16
CA TYR A 222 2.73 8.13 2.00
C TYR A 222 2.48 9.13 3.15
N PRO A 223 3.38 10.09 3.41
CA PRO A 223 3.23 11.04 4.49
C PRO A 223 1.96 11.91 4.34
N ASP A 224 1.21 12.06 5.42
CA ASP A 224 -0.10 12.76 5.44
C ASP A 224 -0.05 14.27 5.17
N HIS A 225 1.14 14.86 5.23
CA HIS A 225 1.39 16.27 4.90
C HIS A 225 1.67 16.50 3.41
N TRP A 226 1.81 15.45 2.61
CA TRP A 226 1.89 15.57 1.15
C TRP A 226 0.49 15.59 0.55
N ASP A 227 0.35 16.23 -0.61
CA ASP A 227 -0.91 16.28 -1.33
C ASP A 227 -0.78 15.85 -2.79
N THR A 228 -1.90 15.86 -3.52
CA THR A 228 -1.97 15.39 -4.91
C THR A 228 -2.25 16.52 -5.90
N THR A 229 -2.15 17.76 -5.43
CA THR A 229 -2.39 18.98 -6.18
C THR A 229 -1.07 19.41 -6.78
N VAL A 230 -0.92 19.24 -8.09
CA VAL A 230 0.31 19.67 -8.77
C VAL A 230 0.32 21.19 -8.86
N GLU A 231 1.09 21.86 -8.00
CA GLU A 231 1.18 23.32 -7.97
C GLU A 231 2.08 23.87 -9.08
N SER A 232 3.10 23.10 -9.49
CA SER A 232 4.09 23.53 -10.47
C SER A 232 4.71 22.37 -11.25
N ALA A 233 5.48 22.68 -12.30
CA ALA A 233 6.20 21.67 -13.07
C ALA A 233 7.33 20.99 -12.27
N THR A 234 7.82 21.65 -11.23
CA THR A 234 8.89 21.19 -10.34
C THR A 234 8.37 20.42 -9.12
N ASP A 235 7.06 20.48 -8.85
CA ASP A 235 6.40 19.70 -7.81
C ASP A 235 6.35 18.21 -8.20
N ARG A 236 7.46 17.53 -7.96
CA ARG A 236 7.63 16.15 -8.39
C ARG A 236 6.82 15.17 -7.54
N ASP A 237 6.68 15.44 -6.25
CA ASP A 237 6.05 14.50 -5.32
C ASP A 237 4.54 14.39 -5.59
N SER A 238 3.84 15.53 -5.77
CA SER A 238 2.43 15.52 -6.18
C SER A 238 2.21 14.89 -7.55
N GLN A 239 3.14 15.09 -8.49
CA GLN A 239 3.11 14.46 -9.81
C GLN A 239 3.26 12.94 -9.72
N LEU A 240 4.16 12.44 -8.88
CA LEU A 240 4.38 11.01 -8.66
C LEU A 240 3.19 10.36 -7.94
N LEU A 241 2.60 11.01 -6.94
CA LEU A 241 1.37 10.54 -6.29
C LEU A 241 0.20 10.49 -7.28
N THR A 242 0.06 11.52 -8.12
CA THR A 242 -0.95 11.56 -9.20
C THR A 242 -0.71 10.44 -10.21
N LEU A 243 0.55 10.18 -10.59
CA LEU A 243 0.92 9.06 -11.47
C LEU A 243 0.55 7.70 -10.85
N ALA A 244 0.87 7.50 -9.58
CA ALA A 244 0.51 6.30 -8.83
C ALA A 244 -1.01 6.06 -8.84
N ARG A 245 -1.81 7.10 -8.57
CA ARG A 245 -3.28 7.04 -8.55
C ARG A 245 -3.87 6.84 -9.94
N ASP A 246 -3.49 7.66 -10.89
CA ASP A 246 -4.23 7.80 -12.14
C ASP A 246 -3.76 6.82 -13.22
N VAL A 247 -2.47 6.49 -13.25
CA VAL A 247 -1.91 5.53 -14.21
C VAL A 247 -1.84 4.14 -13.61
N TYR A 248 -1.22 3.99 -12.44
CA TYR A 248 -1.05 2.68 -11.82
C TYR A 248 -2.24 2.24 -10.96
N LYS A 249 -3.29 3.06 -10.84
CA LYS A 249 -4.52 2.74 -10.10
C LYS A 249 -4.26 2.37 -8.64
N ALA A 250 -3.18 2.90 -8.06
CA ALA A 250 -2.86 2.70 -6.66
C ALA A 250 -3.84 3.49 -5.78
N LYS A 251 -4.35 2.82 -4.75
CA LYS A 251 -5.09 3.45 -3.66
C LYS A 251 -4.09 4.17 -2.77
N LEU A 252 -4.18 5.49 -2.71
CA LEU A 252 -3.30 6.33 -1.93
C LEU A 252 -3.81 6.43 -0.49
N HIS A 253 -2.96 6.10 0.49
CA HIS A 253 -3.27 6.15 1.91
C HIS A 253 -2.31 7.10 2.62
N PRO A 254 -2.73 8.35 2.91
CA PRO A 254 -1.93 9.26 3.72
C PRO A 254 -1.84 8.74 5.15
N VAL A 255 -0.64 8.67 5.68
CA VAL A 255 -0.33 8.18 7.03
C VAL A 255 0.73 9.05 7.68
N LYS A 256 0.77 9.06 9.00
CA LYS A 256 1.98 9.49 9.71
C LYS A 256 2.99 8.35 9.59
N PRO A 257 4.19 8.58 9.02
CA PRO A 257 5.24 7.56 8.98
C PRO A 257 5.45 6.96 10.36
N LEU A 258 5.57 5.65 10.41
CA LEU A 258 5.97 4.96 11.63
C LEU A 258 7.48 5.14 11.77
N GLN A 259 7.93 5.39 12.99
CA GLN A 259 9.34 5.63 13.26
C GLN A 259 9.75 4.83 14.49
N VAL A 260 10.94 4.24 14.46
CA VAL A 260 11.60 3.71 15.66
C VAL A 260 12.74 4.63 16.04
N ALA A 261 12.76 5.03 17.31
CA ALA A 261 13.85 5.81 17.88
C ALA A 261 14.90 4.88 18.45
N GLY A 262 16.15 5.14 18.11
CA GLY A 262 17.30 4.49 18.73
C GLY A 262 18.31 5.47 19.26
N ARG A 263 18.96 5.10 20.36
CA ARG A 263 20.07 5.87 20.92
C ARG A 263 21.39 5.32 20.40
N THR A 264 22.28 6.23 20.03
CA THR A 264 23.68 5.95 19.69
C THR A 264 24.58 6.84 20.54
N GLU A 265 25.89 6.59 20.50
CA GLU A 265 26.89 7.45 21.17
C GLU A 265 26.83 8.91 20.64
N ASP A 266 26.46 9.09 19.38
CA ASP A 266 26.40 10.39 18.69
C ASP A 266 25.02 11.06 18.68
N GLY A 267 23.98 10.42 19.26
CA GLY A 267 22.63 10.99 19.36
C GLY A 267 21.50 10.01 19.03
N TRP A 268 20.33 10.56 18.70
CA TRP A 268 19.15 9.78 18.32
C TRP A 268 19.13 9.51 16.80
N VAL A 269 18.92 8.25 16.44
CA VAL A 269 18.69 7.80 15.05
C VAL A 269 17.24 7.37 14.93
N TRP A 270 16.61 7.71 13.80
CA TRP A 270 15.21 7.39 13.52
C TRP A 270 15.13 6.54 12.26
N ASP A 271 14.45 5.40 12.34
CA ASP A 271 14.21 4.50 11.22
C ASP A 271 12.72 4.52 10.85
N GLU A 272 12.41 4.91 9.61
CA GLU A 272 11.04 4.97 9.10
C GLU A 272 10.62 3.76 8.24
N THR A 273 11.52 2.81 8.00
CA THR A 273 11.27 1.60 7.18
C THR A 273 10.14 0.76 7.76
N VAL A 274 9.95 0.79 9.08
CA VAL A 274 8.83 0.18 9.80
C VAL A 274 7.46 0.68 9.34
N THR A 275 7.38 1.78 8.57
CA THR A 275 6.15 2.23 7.91
C THR A 275 5.54 1.13 7.02
N LYS A 276 6.34 0.17 6.53
CA LYS A 276 5.83 -1.04 5.83
C LYS A 276 4.83 -1.87 6.65
N LEU A 277 4.89 -1.78 7.98
CA LEU A 277 3.93 -2.43 8.89
C LEU A 277 2.51 -1.84 8.78
N MET A 278 2.33 -0.66 8.17
CA MET A 278 1.00 -0.14 7.84
C MET A 278 0.18 -1.09 6.97
N ALA A 279 0.81 -2.04 6.26
CA ALA A 279 0.13 -3.12 5.55
C ALA A 279 -0.83 -3.94 6.44
N PHE A 280 -0.53 -4.09 7.74
CA PHE A 280 -1.41 -4.77 8.69
C PHE A 280 -2.74 -4.04 8.93
N SER A 281 -2.84 -2.74 8.63
CA SER A 281 -4.09 -1.98 8.75
C SER A 281 -5.13 -2.32 7.67
N LEU A 282 -4.74 -3.07 6.64
CA LEU A 282 -5.56 -3.33 5.46
C LEU A 282 -6.49 -4.55 5.64
N GLU A 283 -7.17 -4.67 6.79
CA GLU A 283 -8.06 -5.80 7.16
C GLU A 283 -9.23 -6.07 6.21
N TYR A 284 -9.46 -5.18 5.25
CA TYR A 284 -10.47 -5.36 4.22
C TYR A 284 -9.99 -6.20 3.02
N TYR A 285 -8.71 -6.57 2.98
CA TYR A 285 -8.20 -7.62 2.09
C TYR A 285 -7.98 -8.91 2.87
N ASN A 286 -8.16 -10.03 2.20
CA ASN A 286 -7.87 -11.36 2.74
C ASN A 286 -6.36 -11.56 2.91
N ARG A 287 -5.56 -10.98 2.01
CA ARG A 287 -4.10 -11.06 2.04
C ARG A 287 -3.47 -9.88 1.31
N VAL A 288 -2.38 -9.39 1.88
CA VAL A 288 -1.58 -8.30 1.33
C VAL A 288 -0.15 -8.78 1.12
N ILE A 289 0.43 -8.50 -0.05
CA ILE A 289 1.86 -8.65 -0.27
C ILE A 289 2.49 -7.27 -0.06
N SER A 290 3.15 -7.09 1.08
CA SER A 290 3.94 -5.90 1.36
C SER A 290 5.33 -6.06 0.78
N LEU A 291 5.74 -5.08 -0.02
CA LEU A 291 7.01 -5.03 -0.71
C LEU A 291 7.83 -3.87 -0.17
N ASP A 292 9.14 -4.09 -0.05
CA ASP A 292 10.04 -2.95 0.13
C ASP A 292 9.98 -2.02 -1.08
N SER A 293 10.28 -0.74 -0.85
CA SER A 293 10.23 0.25 -1.94
C SER A 293 11.47 0.17 -2.84
N ASP A 294 12.62 -0.26 -2.31
CA ASP A 294 13.95 -0.19 -2.92
C ASP A 294 14.36 -1.45 -3.72
N LEU A 295 13.41 -2.36 -3.98
CA LEU A 295 13.65 -3.59 -4.75
C LEU A 295 13.34 -3.44 -6.25
N THR A 296 13.86 -4.36 -7.05
CA THR A 296 13.51 -4.51 -8.47
C THR A 296 12.72 -5.78 -8.70
N LEU A 297 11.48 -5.63 -9.18
CA LEU A 297 10.61 -6.73 -9.58
C LEU A 297 10.94 -7.18 -11.01
N LEU A 298 11.13 -8.48 -11.20
CA LEU A 298 11.46 -9.14 -12.48
C LEU A 298 10.34 -10.06 -13.01
N GLY A 299 9.29 -10.30 -12.23
CA GLY A 299 8.14 -11.09 -12.65
C GLY A 299 6.91 -10.88 -11.76
N SER A 300 5.79 -11.50 -12.13
CA SER A 300 4.58 -11.48 -11.31
C SER A 300 4.76 -12.30 -10.03
N LEU A 301 4.16 -11.83 -8.93
CA LEU A 301 4.11 -12.48 -7.62
C LEU A 301 2.69 -12.94 -7.26
N ASP A 302 1.75 -12.91 -8.22
CA ASP A 302 0.33 -13.14 -7.96
C ASP A 302 0.08 -14.54 -7.34
N GLU A 303 0.96 -15.52 -7.61
CA GLU A 303 0.87 -16.85 -7.01
C GLU A 303 1.00 -16.86 -5.49
N LEU A 304 1.69 -15.88 -4.89
CA LEU A 304 1.87 -15.79 -3.44
C LEU A 304 0.56 -15.48 -2.72
N PHE A 305 -0.43 -14.89 -3.41
CA PHE A 305 -1.77 -14.73 -2.85
C PHE A 305 -2.50 -16.07 -2.65
N LEU A 306 -2.05 -17.13 -3.32
CA LEU A 306 -2.67 -18.45 -3.29
C LEU A 306 -2.01 -19.43 -2.31
N LEU A 307 -0.99 -18.99 -1.56
CA LEU A 307 -0.38 -19.81 -0.50
C LEU A 307 -1.45 -20.25 0.54
N PRO A 308 -1.20 -21.35 1.27
CA PRO A 308 -2.04 -21.75 2.41
C PRO A 308 -2.26 -20.61 3.40
N GLU A 309 -3.29 -20.73 4.24
CA GLU A 309 -3.62 -19.66 5.19
C GLU A 309 -2.53 -19.61 6.25
N THR A 310 -1.97 -18.42 6.46
CA THR A 310 -0.89 -18.16 7.40
C THR A 310 -1.00 -16.70 7.85
N PRO A 311 -0.67 -16.37 9.11
CA PRO A 311 -0.60 -14.98 9.57
C PRO A 311 0.37 -14.14 8.73
N ILE A 312 1.53 -14.73 8.41
CA ILE A 312 2.56 -14.10 7.58
C ILE A 312 3.39 -15.16 6.85
N ALA A 313 3.91 -14.83 5.67
CA ALA A 313 4.96 -15.58 5.00
C ALA A 313 6.09 -14.66 4.54
N MET A 314 7.34 -15.06 4.78
CA MET A 314 8.53 -14.26 4.48
C MET A 314 9.67 -15.17 3.99
N PRO A 315 10.55 -14.70 3.07
CA PRO A 315 11.72 -15.45 2.66
C PRO A 315 12.81 -15.43 3.73
N ARG A 316 13.71 -16.43 3.70
CA ARG A 316 14.91 -16.42 4.54
C ARG A 316 15.93 -15.38 4.04
N ALA A 317 16.53 -14.66 4.96
CA ALA A 317 17.69 -13.79 4.71
C ALA A 317 18.97 -14.65 4.68
N TYR A 318 19.18 -15.43 3.61
CA TYR A 318 20.28 -16.42 3.53
C TYR A 318 21.70 -15.83 3.65
N TRP A 319 21.80 -14.51 3.62
CA TRP A 319 23.04 -13.77 3.64
C TRP A 319 23.51 -13.36 5.03
N THR A 320 22.71 -13.62 6.06
CA THR A 320 23.11 -13.38 7.44
C THR A 320 23.96 -14.53 7.94
N ASP A 321 24.81 -14.24 8.93
CA ASP A 321 25.71 -15.24 9.52
C ASP A 321 25.00 -16.17 10.52
N SER A 322 23.78 -15.82 10.96
CA SER A 322 22.97 -16.64 11.86
C SER A 322 22.28 -17.79 11.13
N LYS A 323 22.40 -19.02 11.67
CA LYS A 323 21.61 -20.19 11.24
C LYS A 323 20.77 -20.71 12.43
N PRO A 324 19.46 -21.00 12.25
CA PRO A 324 18.67 -20.80 11.03
C PRO A 324 18.59 -19.31 10.65
N TRP A 325 18.61 -19.01 9.35
CA TRP A 325 18.58 -17.63 8.87
C TRP A 325 17.30 -16.92 9.33
N PRO A 326 17.34 -15.64 9.70
CA PRO A 326 16.16 -14.88 10.04
C PRO A 326 15.31 -14.68 8.78
N LEU A 327 14.08 -14.22 8.98
CA LEU A 327 13.14 -13.88 7.93
C LEU A 327 13.41 -12.46 7.43
N SER A 328 13.42 -12.27 6.12
CA SER A 328 13.57 -10.97 5.48
C SER A 328 12.22 -10.28 5.32
N THR A 329 12.16 -9.00 5.66
CA THR A 329 10.98 -8.13 5.57
C THR A 329 10.81 -7.46 4.21
N LYS A 330 11.73 -7.72 3.27
CA LYS A 330 11.68 -7.14 1.92
C LYS A 330 10.49 -7.64 1.09
N LEU A 331 9.99 -8.82 1.44
CA LEU A 331 8.75 -9.41 0.91
C LEU A 331 7.98 -10.05 2.05
N MET A 332 6.76 -9.55 2.31
CA MET A 332 5.89 -10.10 3.34
C MET A 332 4.51 -10.40 2.77
N VAL A 333 4.07 -11.66 2.87
CA VAL A 333 2.72 -12.07 2.53
C VAL A 333 1.90 -12.12 3.81
N ILE A 334 1.11 -11.08 4.07
CA ILE A 334 0.49 -10.81 5.36
C ILE A 334 -1.01 -11.12 5.29
N LYS A 335 -1.56 -11.76 6.33
CA LYS A 335 -2.99 -11.68 6.66
C LYS A 335 -3.19 -10.44 7.54
N PRO A 336 -3.76 -9.35 7.02
CA PRO A 336 -3.80 -8.08 7.75
C PRO A 336 -4.56 -8.22 9.08
N ASN A 337 -4.07 -7.52 10.10
CA ASN A 337 -4.63 -7.53 11.45
C ASN A 337 -4.25 -6.21 12.16
N LEU A 338 -5.23 -5.35 12.35
CA LEU A 338 -5.08 -4.03 12.96
C LEU A 338 -4.72 -4.14 14.44
N ALA A 339 -5.25 -5.13 15.15
CA ALA A 339 -4.87 -5.37 16.55
C ALA A 339 -3.38 -5.73 16.68
N GLU A 340 -2.82 -6.41 15.69
CA GLU A 340 -1.39 -6.71 15.64
C GLU A 340 -0.55 -5.46 15.31
N LEU A 341 -0.98 -4.63 14.35
CA LEU A 341 -0.34 -3.33 14.09
C LEU A 341 -0.25 -2.48 15.35
N GLU A 342 -1.32 -2.41 16.13
CA GLU A 342 -1.33 -1.66 17.39
C GLU A 342 -0.38 -2.25 18.45
N LYS A 343 -0.06 -3.55 18.40
CA LYS A 343 1.00 -4.12 19.24
C LYS A 343 2.38 -3.69 18.77
N PHE A 344 2.64 -3.72 17.46
CA PHE A 344 3.91 -3.24 16.92
C PHE A 344 4.15 -1.77 17.25
N LYS A 345 3.14 -0.91 17.12
CA LYS A 345 3.25 0.50 17.52
C LYS A 345 3.64 0.67 18.99
N ARG A 346 3.00 -0.07 19.89
CA ARG A 346 3.37 -0.04 21.31
C ARG A 346 4.79 -0.53 21.58
N LEU A 347 5.25 -1.54 20.84
CA LEU A 347 6.63 -2.05 20.94
C LEU A 347 7.65 -1.00 20.46
N MET A 348 7.35 -0.30 19.36
CA MET A 348 8.19 0.78 18.84
C MET A 348 8.24 1.99 19.80
N GLU A 349 7.14 2.29 20.49
CA GLU A 349 7.06 3.36 21.50
C GLU A 349 7.84 3.04 22.79
N SER A 350 8.05 1.77 23.13
CA SER A 350 8.82 1.38 24.33
C SER A 350 10.34 1.60 24.23
N GLY A 351 10.84 2.00 23.04
CA GLY A 351 12.26 2.22 22.77
C GLY A 351 12.98 0.91 22.41
N GLY A 352 13.75 0.93 21.32
CA GLY A 352 14.60 -0.21 20.94
C GLY A 352 15.83 -0.33 21.84
N ASP A 353 16.35 -1.55 22.00
CA ASP A 353 17.66 -1.82 22.63
C ASP A 353 18.79 -1.14 21.82
N ASP A 354 19.78 -0.56 22.52
CA ASP A 354 20.89 0.23 21.96
C ASP A 354 21.69 -0.54 20.88
N MET A 355 21.74 -1.87 20.98
CA MET A 355 22.42 -2.73 20.01
C MET A 355 21.68 -2.82 18.67
N LEU A 356 20.35 -2.66 18.68
CA LEU A 356 19.48 -2.79 17.51
C LEU A 356 19.50 -1.54 16.64
N VAL A 357 19.74 -0.41 17.31
CA VAL A 357 19.99 0.90 16.70
C VAL A 357 21.24 0.90 15.86
N ARG A 358 22.33 0.33 16.40
CA ARG A 358 23.61 0.23 15.69
C ARG A 358 23.44 -0.61 14.42
N MET A 359 22.76 -1.76 14.54
CA MET A 359 22.58 -2.67 13.40
C MET A 359 21.51 -2.27 12.36
N HIS A 360 20.72 -1.20 12.55
CA HIS A 360 19.67 -0.78 11.60
C HIS A 360 18.66 -1.89 11.25
N ARG A 361 18.25 -2.69 12.24
CA ARG A 361 17.47 -3.94 12.03
C ARG A 361 16.03 -3.92 12.52
N TYR A 362 15.47 -2.75 12.79
CA TYR A 362 14.23 -2.67 13.55
C TYR A 362 13.07 -3.43 12.91
N ASP A 363 12.87 -3.33 11.59
CA ASP A 363 11.75 -3.99 10.93
C ASP A 363 11.90 -5.52 10.92
N MET A 364 13.09 -6.03 10.56
CA MET A 364 13.39 -7.46 10.57
C MET A 364 13.32 -8.02 11.98
N GLU A 365 13.87 -7.32 12.96
CA GLU A 365 13.88 -7.80 14.33
C GLU A 365 12.49 -7.86 14.94
N ILE A 366 11.72 -6.76 14.88
CA ILE A 366 10.34 -6.71 15.42
C ILE A 366 9.51 -7.86 14.86
N LEU A 367 9.68 -8.18 13.57
CA LEU A 367 8.94 -9.25 12.92
C LEU A 367 9.52 -10.64 13.19
N ASN A 368 10.84 -10.81 13.33
CA ASN A 368 11.42 -12.09 13.71
C ASN A 368 11.12 -12.43 15.16
N GLU A 369 11.26 -11.50 16.11
CA GLU A 369 10.85 -11.70 17.51
C GLU A 369 9.39 -12.15 17.60
N ARG A 370 8.53 -11.62 16.72
CA ARG A 370 7.11 -11.95 16.71
C ARG A 370 6.78 -13.26 15.97
N TYR A 371 7.45 -13.55 14.86
CA TYR A 371 7.01 -14.54 13.87
C TYR A 371 8.06 -15.57 13.44
N GLU A 372 9.31 -15.50 13.89
CA GLU A 372 10.36 -16.43 13.43
C GLU A 372 9.97 -17.92 13.58
N GLU A 373 9.24 -18.24 14.65
CA GLU A 373 8.79 -19.61 14.95
C GLU A 373 7.47 -19.99 14.27
N ASN A 374 6.66 -19.01 13.83
CA ASN A 374 5.26 -19.23 13.43
C ASN A 374 4.92 -18.73 12.01
N ALA A 375 5.88 -18.13 11.31
CA ALA A 375 5.71 -17.72 9.92
C ALA A 375 5.76 -18.91 8.95
N LEU A 376 5.05 -18.81 7.84
CA LEU A 376 5.30 -19.67 6.69
C LEU A 376 6.59 -19.20 6.01
N VAL A 377 7.58 -20.08 5.90
CA VAL A 377 8.87 -19.74 5.29
C VAL A 377 8.78 -19.84 3.77
N LEU A 378 9.00 -18.74 3.08
CA LEU A 378 9.16 -18.74 1.62
C LEU A 378 10.58 -19.17 1.25
N PRO A 379 10.78 -19.91 0.14
CA PRO A 379 12.11 -20.12 -0.38
C PRO A 379 12.71 -18.77 -0.79
N HIS A 380 14.00 -18.54 -0.53
CA HIS A 380 14.67 -17.32 -0.98
C HIS A 380 14.84 -17.28 -2.51
N ARG A 381 14.83 -18.43 -3.18
CA ARG A 381 14.70 -18.54 -4.65
C ARG A 381 13.23 -18.76 -5.01
N PRO A 382 12.59 -17.93 -5.86
CA PRO A 382 13.13 -16.81 -6.65
C PRO A 382 12.96 -15.41 -6.03
N TYR A 383 12.64 -15.31 -4.74
CA TYR A 383 12.09 -14.10 -4.12
C TYR A 383 13.08 -13.17 -3.39
N ALA A 384 14.35 -13.52 -3.28
CA ALA A 384 15.33 -12.78 -2.50
C ALA A 384 16.73 -12.79 -3.13
N LEU A 385 16.84 -12.78 -4.47
CA LEU A 385 18.13 -12.62 -5.14
C LEU A 385 18.71 -11.24 -4.79
N ARG A 386 20.03 -11.17 -4.63
CA ARG A 386 20.74 -9.94 -4.28
C ARG A 386 21.76 -9.60 -5.36
N THR A 387 21.97 -8.31 -5.62
CA THR A 387 23.00 -7.85 -6.57
C THR A 387 24.41 -8.25 -6.12
N ALA A 388 24.69 -8.24 -4.82
CA ALA A 388 25.99 -8.68 -4.30
C ALA A 388 26.27 -10.15 -4.53
N GLU A 389 25.25 -10.97 -4.77
CA GLU A 389 25.45 -12.39 -5.08
C GLU A 389 26.26 -12.55 -6.37
N PHE A 390 26.05 -11.69 -7.37
CA PHE A 390 26.85 -11.70 -8.61
C PHE A 390 28.32 -11.32 -8.42
N ARG A 391 28.68 -10.71 -7.29
CA ARG A 391 30.07 -10.33 -6.96
C ARG A 391 30.77 -11.37 -6.11
N ARG A 392 30.03 -12.32 -5.53
CA ARG A 392 30.61 -13.37 -4.67
C ARG A 392 31.22 -14.47 -5.54
N HIS A 393 32.20 -15.18 -4.99
CA HIS A 393 32.73 -16.41 -5.57
C HIS A 393 32.12 -17.67 -4.96
N ASN A 394 31.52 -17.55 -3.78
CA ASN A 394 30.86 -18.65 -3.08
C ASN A 394 29.36 -18.39 -3.00
N HIS A 395 28.60 -19.22 -3.72
CA HIS A 395 27.15 -19.13 -3.82
C HIS A 395 26.41 -20.23 -3.05
N LYS A 396 27.11 -21.02 -2.21
CA LYS A 396 26.53 -22.19 -1.53
C LYS A 396 25.26 -21.88 -0.74
N ASP A 397 25.26 -20.77 -0.01
CA ASP A 397 24.10 -20.36 0.80
C ASP A 397 22.91 -19.92 -0.08
N TYR A 398 23.17 -19.27 -1.23
CA TYR A 398 22.13 -18.93 -2.20
C TYR A 398 21.60 -20.16 -2.93
N LEU A 399 22.47 -21.07 -3.37
CA LEU A 399 22.05 -22.25 -4.12
C LEU A 399 21.30 -23.24 -3.22
N GLY A 400 21.75 -23.41 -1.96
CA GLY A 400 21.18 -24.35 -1.00
C GLY A 400 21.51 -25.82 -1.29
N ASP A 401 22.09 -26.10 -2.46
CA ASP A 401 22.58 -27.39 -2.90
C ASP A 401 24.10 -27.30 -3.10
N ALA A 402 24.86 -28.21 -2.49
CA ALA A 402 26.31 -28.25 -2.60
C ALA A 402 26.79 -28.70 -3.98
N ASP A 403 25.93 -29.40 -4.73
CA ASP A 403 26.25 -29.96 -6.05
C ASP A 403 25.76 -29.07 -7.21
N GLU A 404 24.86 -28.10 -6.95
CA GLU A 404 24.43 -27.14 -7.95
C GLU A 404 25.57 -26.16 -8.27
N LYS A 405 25.83 -25.96 -9.57
CA LYS A 405 26.80 -24.97 -10.05
C LYS A 405 26.12 -23.64 -10.28
N TRP A 406 26.81 -22.57 -9.91
CA TRP A 406 26.36 -21.21 -10.20
C TRP A 406 26.28 -20.97 -11.71
N ASP A 407 25.15 -20.42 -12.14
CA ASP A 407 24.89 -19.95 -13.50
C ASP A 407 24.12 -18.63 -13.37
N ALA A 408 24.82 -17.52 -13.58
CA ALA A 408 24.25 -16.18 -13.43
C ALA A 408 23.04 -15.93 -14.35
N GLU A 409 23.02 -16.50 -15.57
CA GLU A 409 21.92 -16.32 -16.51
C GLU A 409 20.68 -17.08 -16.06
N LYS A 410 20.86 -18.35 -15.64
CA LYS A 410 19.79 -19.17 -15.10
C LYS A 410 19.19 -18.50 -13.87
N VAL A 411 20.04 -18.10 -12.92
CA VAL A 411 19.63 -17.45 -11.68
C VAL A 411 18.88 -16.15 -11.94
N TYR A 412 19.38 -15.29 -12.84
CA TYR A 412 18.72 -14.05 -13.18
C TYR A 412 17.36 -14.27 -13.86
N LYS A 413 17.22 -15.28 -14.73
CA LYS A 413 15.96 -15.62 -15.39
C LYS A 413 14.93 -16.22 -14.45
N GLU A 414 15.36 -16.98 -13.44
CA GLU A 414 14.48 -17.57 -12.44
C GLU A 414 14.00 -16.54 -11.42
N ALA A 415 14.81 -15.53 -11.11
CA ALA A 415 14.52 -14.52 -10.11
C ALA A 415 13.26 -13.71 -10.44
N LYS A 416 12.45 -13.47 -9.41
CA LYS A 416 11.27 -12.59 -9.48
C LYS A 416 11.49 -11.26 -8.76
N LEU A 417 12.42 -11.24 -7.81
CA LEU A 417 12.77 -10.08 -7.01
C LEU A 417 14.29 -9.99 -6.88
N VAL A 418 14.81 -8.78 -7.05
CA VAL A 418 16.22 -8.46 -6.84
C VAL A 418 16.33 -7.30 -5.85
N HIS A 419 17.11 -7.51 -4.80
CA HIS A 419 17.51 -6.49 -3.83
C HIS A 419 18.91 -5.95 -4.19
N ILE A 420 19.05 -4.63 -4.20
CA ILE A 420 20.34 -3.95 -4.37
C ILE A 420 21.09 -3.94 -3.05
N SER A 421 22.19 -4.68 -2.94
CA SER A 421 22.91 -4.90 -1.67
C SER A 421 24.43 -4.78 -1.82
N ASP A 422 24.92 -3.81 -2.60
CA ASP A 422 26.34 -3.72 -2.97
C ASP A 422 27.21 -2.84 -2.07
N HIS A 423 26.84 -2.67 -0.80
CA HIS A 423 27.66 -1.91 0.16
C HIS A 423 29.15 -2.32 0.08
N PRO A 424 30.10 -1.37 0.07
CA PRO A 424 29.95 0.09 0.23
C PRO A 424 29.65 0.86 -1.07
N LEU A 425 29.43 0.20 -2.20
CA LEU A 425 29.06 0.89 -3.44
C LEU A 425 27.69 1.58 -3.26
N PRO A 426 27.56 2.87 -3.61
CA PRO A 426 26.28 3.55 -3.43
C PRO A 426 25.21 2.97 -4.37
N PRO A 427 23.94 3.01 -3.92
CA PRO A 427 22.82 2.45 -4.67
C PRO A 427 22.58 3.20 -5.99
N PRO A 428 21.81 2.63 -6.93
CA PRO A 428 21.73 3.13 -8.32
C PRO A 428 21.08 4.50 -8.49
N TRP A 429 20.41 5.05 -7.48
CA TRP A 429 19.94 6.45 -7.52
C TRP A 429 21.07 7.47 -7.32
N TYR A 430 22.28 7.03 -6.96
CA TYR A 430 23.53 7.80 -7.04
C TYR A 430 24.38 7.40 -8.25
N THR A 431 25.18 8.36 -8.72
CA THR A 431 26.25 8.08 -9.69
C THR A 431 27.27 7.17 -9.03
N TRP A 432 28.04 6.45 -9.83
CA TRP A 432 29.17 5.74 -9.27
C TRP A 432 30.32 6.71 -9.01
N PRO A 433 30.94 6.67 -7.82
CA PRO A 433 32.18 7.38 -7.56
C PRO A 433 33.27 6.97 -8.55
N GLN A 434 34.20 7.87 -8.83
CA GLN A 434 35.28 7.58 -9.75
C GLN A 434 36.13 6.40 -9.25
N GLY A 435 36.37 5.41 -10.12
CA GLY A 435 37.13 4.19 -9.80
C GLY A 435 36.35 3.11 -9.02
N SER A 436 35.18 3.40 -8.46
CA SER A 436 34.46 2.43 -7.60
C SER A 436 33.98 1.19 -8.36
N VAL A 437 33.58 1.36 -9.62
CA VAL A 437 33.09 0.26 -10.47
C VAL A 437 34.21 -0.67 -10.88
N GLU A 438 35.41 -0.12 -11.10
CA GLU A 438 36.59 -0.91 -11.46
C GLU A 438 36.95 -1.87 -10.31
N GLU A 439 36.80 -1.40 -9.07
CA GLU A 439 37.06 -2.15 -7.83
C GLU A 439 35.92 -3.11 -7.46
N MET A 440 34.65 -2.74 -7.67
CA MET A 440 33.50 -3.48 -7.13
C MET A 440 32.74 -4.33 -8.14
N GLN A 441 32.95 -4.16 -9.45
CA GLN A 441 32.25 -4.99 -10.44
C GLN A 441 32.63 -6.47 -10.28
N PRO A 442 31.75 -7.42 -10.65
CA PRO A 442 32.10 -8.84 -10.64
C PRO A 442 33.40 -9.14 -11.39
N ASP A 443 34.27 -9.92 -10.76
CA ASP A 443 35.50 -10.42 -11.37
C ASP A 443 35.16 -11.54 -12.36
N CYS A 444 35.48 -11.31 -13.62
CA CYS A 444 35.35 -12.33 -14.65
C CYS A 444 36.63 -13.15 -14.65
N ASP A 445 36.54 -14.47 -14.49
CA ASP A 445 37.71 -15.35 -14.55
C ASP A 445 38.53 -15.08 -15.82
N SER A 446 39.86 -15.13 -15.65
CA SER A 446 40.91 -14.60 -16.54
C SER A 446 40.99 -15.16 -17.97
N ASN A 447 40.04 -16.00 -18.40
CA ASN A 447 40.00 -16.58 -19.74
C ASN A 447 39.02 -15.89 -20.70
N ALA A 448 38.30 -14.85 -20.27
CA ALA A 448 37.47 -14.05 -21.15
C ALA A 448 38.08 -12.64 -21.30
N GLU A 449 38.74 -12.38 -22.44
CA GLU A 449 38.82 -11.03 -22.99
C GLU A 449 37.38 -10.57 -23.32
N GLY A 450 36.63 -10.14 -22.30
CA GLY A 450 35.21 -9.82 -22.42
C GLY A 450 34.46 -9.73 -21.08
N THR A 451 33.24 -9.19 -21.12
CA THR A 451 32.32 -9.13 -19.98
C THR A 451 31.69 -10.52 -19.73
N CYS A 452 31.90 -11.09 -18.54
CA CYS A 452 31.17 -12.28 -18.06
C CYS A 452 29.69 -11.96 -17.80
N ALA A 453 28.87 -13.01 -17.67
CA ALA A 453 27.44 -12.91 -17.45
C ALA A 453 27.13 -12.12 -16.16
N GLU A 454 27.87 -12.38 -15.08
CA GLU A 454 27.78 -11.71 -13.79
C GLU A 454 27.93 -10.21 -13.95
N ARG A 455 29.05 -9.77 -14.55
CA ARG A 455 29.34 -8.35 -14.76
C ARG A 455 28.30 -7.68 -15.65
N ARG A 456 27.85 -8.35 -16.71
CA ARG A 456 26.84 -7.83 -17.63
C ARG A 456 25.49 -7.67 -16.95
N ILE A 457 25.04 -8.68 -16.21
CA ILE A 457 23.75 -8.66 -15.48
C ILE A 457 23.80 -7.63 -14.36
N TRP A 458 24.87 -7.62 -13.57
CA TRP A 458 25.04 -6.69 -12.46
C TRP A 458 25.03 -5.23 -12.93
N LYS A 459 25.81 -4.88 -13.97
CA LYS A 459 25.76 -3.52 -14.55
C LYS A 459 24.38 -3.21 -15.15
N GLY A 460 23.78 -4.19 -15.83
CA GLY A 460 22.46 -4.07 -16.43
C GLY A 460 21.37 -3.74 -15.40
N LEU A 461 21.41 -4.34 -14.20
CA LEU A 461 20.49 -4.05 -13.10
C LEU A 461 20.58 -2.58 -12.63
N TYR A 462 21.80 -2.05 -12.50
CA TYR A 462 22.03 -0.64 -12.14
C TYR A 462 21.55 0.32 -13.24
N GLU A 463 21.91 0.03 -14.48
CA GLU A 463 21.54 0.85 -15.64
C GLU A 463 20.02 0.84 -15.88
N ASP A 464 19.39 -0.32 -15.79
CA ASP A 464 17.93 -0.46 -15.88
C ASP A 464 17.22 0.36 -14.80
N PHE A 465 17.68 0.28 -13.55
CA PHE A 465 17.11 1.09 -12.46
C PHE A 465 17.23 2.59 -12.76
N ARG A 466 18.42 3.06 -13.14
CA ARG A 466 18.66 4.48 -13.49
C ARG A 466 17.77 4.93 -14.66
N ASN A 467 17.66 4.10 -15.69
CA ASN A 467 16.82 4.38 -16.85
C ASN A 467 15.34 4.45 -16.47
N ARG A 468 14.84 3.53 -15.64
CA ARG A 468 13.47 3.57 -15.14
C ARG A 468 13.21 4.80 -14.27
N ARG A 469 14.11 5.13 -13.34
CA ARG A 469 14.02 6.33 -12.50
C ARG A 469 13.92 7.61 -13.36
N LYS A 470 14.77 7.72 -14.39
CA LYS A 470 14.72 8.83 -15.35
C LYS A 470 13.43 8.84 -16.17
N ASN A 471 13.00 7.69 -16.69
CA ASN A 471 11.90 7.62 -17.65
C ASN A 471 10.52 7.68 -16.99
N VAL A 472 10.34 7.00 -15.86
CA VAL A 472 9.08 6.94 -15.11
C VAL A 472 8.97 8.12 -14.15
N CYS A 473 9.95 8.30 -13.26
CA CYS A 473 9.88 9.35 -12.25
C CYS A 473 10.34 10.72 -12.74
N LYS A 474 10.97 10.83 -13.91
CA LYS A 474 11.61 12.06 -14.39
C LYS A 474 12.65 12.63 -13.41
N LEU A 475 13.29 11.75 -12.64
CA LEU A 475 14.36 12.09 -11.71
C LEU A 475 15.69 11.59 -12.26
N LEU A 476 16.69 12.46 -12.29
CA LEU A 476 18.05 12.08 -12.62
C LEU A 476 18.74 11.44 -11.42
N THR A 477 19.83 10.73 -11.72
CA THR A 477 20.74 10.18 -10.73
C THR A 477 21.49 11.31 -10.01
N VAL A 478 21.62 11.21 -8.70
CA VAL A 478 22.29 12.22 -7.86
C VAL A 478 23.80 11.98 -7.86
N PRO A 479 24.66 13.03 -7.92
CA PRO A 479 26.10 12.85 -7.78
C PRO A 479 26.48 12.20 -6.43
N SER A 480 27.37 11.22 -6.48
CA SER A 480 27.93 10.55 -5.29
C SER A 480 29.12 11.32 -4.73
N ALA A 481 29.38 11.14 -3.43
CA ALA A 481 30.63 11.58 -2.80
C ALA A 481 31.86 10.81 -3.34
N ASP A 482 33.06 11.24 -2.91
CA ASP A 482 34.32 10.59 -3.26
C ASP A 482 34.36 9.13 -2.75
N TRP A 483 34.93 8.24 -3.57
CA TRP A 483 35.06 6.82 -3.24
C TRP A 483 35.86 6.59 -1.96
N ALA A 484 36.87 7.42 -1.67
CA ALA A 484 37.66 7.31 -0.46
C ALA A 484 36.81 7.45 0.82
N MET A 485 35.83 8.36 0.81
CA MET A 485 34.95 8.61 1.97
C MET A 485 34.04 7.43 2.26
N PHE A 486 33.57 6.71 1.23
CA PHE A 486 32.78 5.49 1.41
C PHE A 486 33.61 4.37 2.01
N LYS A 487 34.88 4.25 1.59
CA LYS A 487 35.80 3.23 2.12
C LYS A 487 36.19 3.50 3.58
N GLU A 488 36.47 4.74 3.94
CA GLU A 488 36.78 5.13 5.32
C GLU A 488 35.62 4.83 6.27
N ARG A 489 34.37 5.15 5.88
CA ARG A 489 33.18 4.82 6.69
C ARG A 489 32.95 3.33 6.81
N SER A 490 33.21 2.55 5.75
CA SER A 490 33.05 1.09 5.79
C SER A 490 34.08 0.36 6.66
N HIS A 491 35.22 1.00 6.97
CA HIS A 491 36.24 0.41 7.83
C HIS A 491 35.90 0.49 9.33
N ASP A 492 35.15 1.52 9.76
CA ASP A 492 34.61 1.59 11.12
C ASP A 492 33.46 0.57 11.35
N ASP A 493 32.74 0.21 10.30
CA ASP A 493 31.61 -0.75 10.33
C ASP A 493 32.04 -2.23 10.21
N THR A 494 33.33 -2.57 10.37
CA THR A 494 33.89 -3.92 10.07
C THR A 494 33.38 -5.08 10.95
N ASN A 495 32.34 -4.87 11.76
CA ASN A 495 31.62 -5.93 12.47
C ASN A 495 30.12 -6.07 12.10
N GLU A 496 29.55 -5.28 11.19
CA GLU A 496 28.09 -5.24 11.04
C GLU A 496 27.57 -5.51 9.62
N THR A 497 26.55 -6.36 9.56
CA THR A 497 25.90 -6.88 8.36
C THR A 497 24.74 -5.97 7.95
N GLU A 498 24.82 -5.44 6.72
CA GLU A 498 23.83 -4.65 5.96
C GLU A 498 23.27 -3.38 6.67
N SER A 499 23.90 -2.23 6.40
CA SER A 499 23.28 -0.92 6.55
C SER A 499 22.37 -0.62 5.36
N ASP A 500 21.14 -0.21 5.66
CA ASP A 500 20.14 0.19 4.68
C ASP A 500 20.61 1.47 3.98
N ALA A 501 20.70 1.44 2.65
CA ALA A 501 21.35 2.51 1.86
C ALA A 501 20.63 3.88 1.92
N SER A 502 19.52 3.99 2.66
CA SER A 502 18.82 5.24 2.95
C SER A 502 19.48 6.03 4.10
N SER A 503 20.08 5.38 5.10
CA SER A 503 20.66 6.07 6.27
C SER A 503 22.01 6.70 5.97
N VAL A 504 22.80 6.10 5.07
CA VAL A 504 24.16 6.57 4.72
C VAL A 504 24.12 7.90 3.94
N ALA A 505 23.02 8.19 3.25
CA ALA A 505 22.83 9.43 2.50
C ALA A 505 22.30 10.60 3.35
N ALA A 506 21.61 10.32 4.46
CA ALA A 506 20.99 11.34 5.31
C ALA A 506 22.02 12.19 6.08
N ALA A 507 23.28 11.74 6.17
CA ALA A 507 24.34 12.45 6.89
C ALA A 507 24.94 13.66 6.14
N THR A 508 24.52 13.94 4.91
CA THR A 508 24.97 15.14 4.17
C THR A 508 23.79 16.07 3.90
N GLY A 509 23.45 16.89 4.89
CA GLY A 509 22.56 18.02 4.70
C GLY A 509 23.11 18.99 3.65
N ALA A 510 22.58 18.94 2.44
CA ALA A 510 22.67 20.03 1.46
C ALA A 510 21.52 19.90 0.44
N PRO A 511 20.51 20.80 0.46
CA PRO A 511 19.55 20.89 -0.63
C PRO A 511 20.22 21.62 -1.80
N LEU A 512 20.52 20.91 -2.88
CA LEU A 512 20.83 21.54 -4.16
C LEU A 512 19.61 21.42 -5.07
N LEU A 513 18.71 22.41 -4.93
CA LEU A 513 17.88 22.87 -6.04
C LEU A 513 18.84 23.33 -7.14
N VAL A 514 18.89 22.58 -8.25
CA VAL A 514 19.46 23.10 -9.49
C VAL A 514 18.26 23.44 -10.38
N ASP A 515 18.00 24.74 -10.50
CA ASP A 515 17.08 25.32 -11.47
C ASP A 515 17.46 24.88 -12.89
N ILE A 516 16.57 24.12 -13.57
CA ILE A 516 16.39 24.12 -15.03
C ILE A 516 14.90 24.00 -15.35
#